data_AF-A0AAV1R1L2-F1
#
_entry.id   AF-A0AAV1R1L2-F1
#
_cell.length_a   1.000
_cell.length_b   1.000
_cell.length_c   1.000
_cell.angle_alpha   90.00
_cell.angle_beta   90.00
_cell.angle_gamma   90.00
#
_symmetry.space_group_name_H-M   'P 1'
#
loop_
_entity.id
_entity.type
_entity.pdbx_description
1 polymer ?
#
loop_
_entity_poly.entity_id
_entity_poly.type
_entity_poly.pdbx_seq_one_letter_code
_entity_poly.pdbx_strand_id
1 'polypeptide(L)'
;MAISDERISKESRIKQSEMEGAELELERRSKFLSSLIEKKKAKEHQEQHSKFNIRVRAADMPVALQNRAFTSARDQLDSMPGKLDSKRLALALKKVRN
;
A
#
# COMPACT_ATOMS: atom_id res chain seq x y z
N MET A 1 15.35 56.63 -11.00
CA MET A 1 15.70 55.21 -10.75
C MET A 1 14.73 54.49 -9.80
N ALA A 2 14.11 55.15 -8.81
CA ALA A 2 13.29 54.48 -7.79
C ALA A 2 12.00 53.75 -8.26
N ILE A 3 11.41 54.13 -9.39
CA ILE A 3 10.15 53.53 -9.88
C ILE A 3 10.33 52.08 -10.35
N SER A 4 11.54 51.71 -10.77
CA SER A 4 11.85 50.37 -11.27
C SER A 4 11.95 49.33 -10.15
N ASP A 5 12.52 49.70 -8.99
CA ASP A 5 12.68 48.80 -7.84
C ASP A 5 11.33 48.43 -7.19
N GLU A 6 10.38 49.36 -7.17
CA GLU A 6 9.06 49.12 -6.58
C GLU A 6 8.21 48.16 -7.44
N ARG A 7 8.39 48.18 -8.77
CA ARG A 7 7.72 47.24 -9.68
C ARG A 7 8.26 45.82 -9.50
N ILE A 8 9.59 45.68 -9.45
CA ILE A 8 10.27 44.39 -9.25
C ILE A 8 9.85 43.75 -7.92
N SER A 9 9.73 44.55 -6.85
CA SER A 9 9.24 44.08 -5.56
C SER A 9 7.80 43.56 -5.62
N LYS A 10 6.89 44.28 -6.29
CA LYS A 10 5.50 43.84 -6.47
C LYS A 10 5.39 42.54 -7.28
N GLU A 11 6.19 42.38 -8.34
CA GLU A 11 6.21 41.16 -9.15
C GLU A 11 6.75 39.94 -8.39
N SER A 12 7.76 40.12 -7.54
CA SER A 12 8.26 39.01 -6.70
C SER A 12 7.21 38.51 -5.70
N ARG A 13 6.42 39.42 -5.12
CA ARG A 13 5.32 39.10 -4.20
C ARG A 13 4.17 38.36 -4.90
N ILE A 14 3.81 38.77 -6.10
CA ILE A 14 2.78 38.09 -6.89
C ILE A 14 3.23 36.66 -7.18
N LYS A 15 4.46 36.47 -7.66
CA LYS A 15 5.03 35.13 -7.91
C LYS A 15 5.11 34.26 -6.65
N GLN A 16 5.41 34.84 -5.49
CA GLN A 16 5.36 34.12 -4.21
C GLN A 16 3.93 33.65 -3.89
N SER A 17 2.93 34.52 -4.04
CA SER A 17 1.53 34.14 -3.80
C SER A 17 1.01 33.07 -4.77
N GLU A 18 1.46 33.12 -6.04
CA GLU A 18 1.14 32.09 -7.04
C GLU A 18 1.82 30.76 -6.72
N MET A 19 3.09 30.78 -6.28
CA MET A 19 3.79 29.57 -5.83
C MET A 19 3.11 28.96 -4.61
N GLU A 20 2.73 29.76 -3.63
CA GLU A 20 2.04 29.29 -2.42
C GLU A 20 0.68 28.67 -2.76
N GLY A 21 -0.07 29.27 -3.68
CA GLY A 21 -1.32 28.71 -4.20
C GLY A 21 -1.13 27.38 -4.93
N ALA A 22 -0.09 27.28 -5.77
CA ALA A 22 0.25 26.04 -6.46
C ALA A 22 0.71 24.93 -5.50
N GLU A 23 1.47 25.28 -4.47
CA GLU A 23 1.96 24.35 -3.45
C GLU A 23 0.80 23.80 -2.60
N LEU A 24 -0.16 24.65 -2.21
CA LEU A 24 -1.37 24.24 -1.50
C LEU A 24 -2.22 23.26 -2.33
N GLU A 25 -2.37 23.53 -3.63
CA GLU A 25 -3.11 22.64 -4.54
C GLU A 25 -2.37 21.31 -4.73
N LEU A 26 -1.04 21.33 -4.87
CA LEU A 26 -0.22 20.12 -4.93
C LEU A 26 -0.35 19.29 -3.66
N GLU A 27 -0.30 19.92 -2.48
CA GLU A 27 -0.44 19.24 -1.20
C GLU A 27 -1.84 18.59 -1.07
N ARG A 28 -2.90 19.30 -1.47
CA ARG A 28 -4.27 18.75 -1.52
C ARG A 28 -4.36 17.53 -2.43
N ARG A 29 -3.80 17.61 -3.64
CA ARG A 29 -3.78 16.50 -4.60
C ARG A 29 -2.98 15.31 -4.06
N SER A 30 -1.83 15.57 -3.44
CA SER A 30 -0.99 14.55 -2.82
C SER A 30 -1.73 13.79 -1.71
N LYS A 31 -2.39 14.53 -0.81
CA LYS A 31 -3.22 13.95 0.26
C LYS A 31 -4.38 13.12 -0.28
N PHE A 32 -5.08 13.63 -1.29
CA PHE A 32 -6.19 12.93 -1.92
C PHE A 32 -5.74 11.61 -2.57
N LEU A 33 -4.66 11.66 -3.36
CA LEU A 33 -4.09 10.48 -4.00
C LEU A 33 -3.63 9.43 -2.98
N SER A 34 -2.94 9.86 -1.92
CA SER A 34 -2.51 8.98 -0.84
C SER A 34 -3.70 8.27 -0.18
N SER A 35 -4.78 9.00 0.10
CA SER A 35 -6.02 8.43 0.65
C SER A 35 -6.67 7.41 -0.29
N LEU A 36 -6.66 7.65 -1.61
CA LEU A 36 -7.18 6.70 -2.59
C LEU A 36 -6.35 5.40 -2.61
N ILE A 37 -5.02 5.52 -2.55
CA ILE A 37 -4.11 4.37 -2.52
C ILE A 37 -4.35 3.54 -1.26
N GLU A 38 -4.45 4.17 -0.09
CA GLU A 38 -4.72 3.49 1.17
C GLU A 38 -6.07 2.75 1.14
N LYS A 39 -7.13 3.41 0.66
CA LYS A 39 -8.45 2.78 0.50
C LYS A 39 -8.41 1.58 -0.43
N LYS A 40 -7.72 1.70 -1.57
CA LYS A 40 -7.58 0.60 -2.53
C LYS A 40 -6.81 -0.58 -1.92
N LYS A 41 -5.69 -0.32 -1.25
CA LYS A 41 -4.92 -1.35 -0.55
C LYS A 41 -5.77 -2.06 0.50
N ALA A 42 -6.47 -1.31 1.35
CA ALA A 42 -7.33 -1.90 2.39
C ALA A 42 -8.42 -2.81 1.80
N LYS A 43 -9.06 -2.37 0.71
CA LYS A 43 -10.08 -3.15 0.00
C LYS A 43 -9.50 -4.44 -0.61
N GLU A 44 -8.36 -4.34 -1.29
CA GLU A 44 -7.66 -5.50 -1.85
C GLU A 44 -7.26 -6.50 -0.75
N HIS A 45 -6.75 -6.02 0.38
CA HIS A 45 -6.44 -6.89 1.52
C HIS A 45 -7.69 -7.61 2.07
N GLN A 46 -8.81 -6.89 2.22
CA GLN A 46 -10.03 -7.44 2.80
C GLN A 46 -10.69 -8.50 1.89
N GLU A 47 -10.77 -8.23 0.58
CA GLU A 47 -11.34 -9.17 -0.38
C GLU A 47 -10.54 -10.47 -0.48
N GLN A 48 -9.21 -10.40 -0.44
CA GLN A 48 -8.37 -11.60 -0.58
C GLN A 48 -8.34 -12.42 0.72
N HIS A 49 -8.31 -11.79 1.89
CA HIS A 49 -8.41 -12.49 3.17
C HIS A 49 -9.73 -13.25 3.32
N SER A 50 -10.83 -12.68 2.79
CA SER A 50 -12.14 -13.35 2.76
C SER A 50 -12.14 -14.61 1.89
N LYS A 51 -11.37 -14.67 0.80
CA LYS A 51 -11.34 -15.86 -0.07
C LYS A 51 -10.66 -17.07 0.58
N PHE A 52 -9.66 -16.81 1.41
CA PHE A 52 -8.91 -17.87 2.08
C PHE A 52 -9.41 -18.18 3.50
N ASN A 53 -10.40 -17.43 4.02
CA ASN A 53 -10.82 -17.49 5.43
C ASN A 53 -9.64 -17.30 6.41
N ILE A 54 -8.69 -16.42 6.05
CA ILE A 54 -7.47 -16.16 6.83
C ILE A 54 -7.53 -14.77 7.44
N ARG A 55 -7.13 -14.64 8.71
CA ARG A 55 -6.94 -13.34 9.37
C ARG A 55 -5.46 -13.10 9.63
N VAL A 56 -4.86 -12.22 8.82
CA VAL A 56 -3.47 -11.77 9.02
C VAL A 56 -3.39 -10.87 10.26
N ARG A 57 -2.42 -11.13 11.13
CA ARG A 57 -2.14 -10.31 12.33
C ARG A 57 -1.05 -9.28 12.10
N ALA A 58 -0.01 -9.69 11.40
CA ALA A 58 1.12 -8.87 10.97
C ALA A 58 1.75 -9.54 9.75
N ALA A 59 2.29 -8.75 8.82
CA ALA A 59 3.05 -9.25 7.68
C ALA A 59 3.91 -8.12 7.08
N ASP A 60 5.21 -8.38 6.96
CA ASP A 60 6.13 -7.52 6.19
C ASP A 60 6.26 -7.97 4.72
N MET A 61 5.51 -9.00 4.33
CA MET A 61 5.50 -9.52 2.95
C MET A 61 4.49 -8.76 2.07
N PRO A 62 4.83 -8.40 0.82
CA PRO A 62 3.88 -7.82 -0.13
C PRO A 62 2.65 -8.71 -0.38
N VAL A 63 1.51 -8.11 -0.69
CA VAL A 63 0.21 -8.80 -0.88
C VAL A 63 0.30 -9.93 -1.90
N ALA A 64 1.04 -9.73 -2.99
CA ALA A 64 1.24 -10.77 -4.00
C ALA A 64 1.94 -12.02 -3.44
N LEU A 65 2.91 -11.83 -2.53
CA LEU A 65 3.58 -12.95 -1.85
C LEU A 65 2.70 -13.58 -0.77
N GLN A 66 1.91 -12.77 -0.05
CA GLN A 66 0.92 -13.30 0.90
C GLN A 66 -0.08 -14.22 0.19
N ASN A 67 -0.61 -13.80 -0.96
CA ASN A 67 -1.53 -14.61 -1.75
C ASN A 67 -0.90 -15.94 -2.18
N ARG A 68 0.34 -15.92 -2.68
CA ARG A 68 1.07 -17.15 -3.03
C ARG A 68 1.25 -18.05 -1.81
N ALA A 69 1.63 -17.49 -0.67
CA ALA A 69 1.78 -18.25 0.58
C ALA A 69 0.45 -18.88 1.02
N PHE A 70 -0.67 -18.16 0.92
CA PHE A 70 -2.00 -18.69 1.26
C PHE A 70 -2.46 -19.79 0.31
N THR A 71 -2.27 -19.60 -1.00
CA THR A 71 -2.56 -20.65 -2.00
C THR A 71 -1.71 -21.89 -1.73
N SER A 72 -0.39 -21.75 -1.58
CA SER A 72 0.48 -22.89 -1.28
C SER A 72 0.09 -23.60 0.01
N ALA A 73 -0.31 -22.86 1.04
CA ALA A 73 -0.76 -23.47 2.29
C ALA A 73 -2.06 -24.26 2.12
N ARG A 74 -3.00 -23.74 1.33
CA ARG A 74 -4.24 -24.44 1.00
C ARG A 74 -3.99 -25.69 0.17
N ASP A 75 -3.13 -25.62 -0.83
CA ASP A 75 -2.80 -26.78 -1.68
C ASP A 75 -2.17 -27.91 -0.84
N GLN A 76 -1.30 -27.56 0.12
CA GLN A 76 -0.75 -28.55 1.05
C GLN A 76 -1.83 -29.16 1.96
N LEU A 77 -2.76 -28.35 2.48
CA LEU A 77 -3.89 -28.84 3.27
C LEU A 77 -4.79 -29.79 2.46
N ASP A 78 -5.10 -29.42 1.23
CA ASP A 78 -5.96 -30.21 0.34
C ASP A 78 -5.28 -31.54 -0.06
N SER A 79 -3.94 -31.56 -0.13
CA SER A 79 -3.14 -32.78 -0.41
C SER A 79 -3.02 -33.75 0.79
N MET A 80 -3.43 -33.33 1.99
CA MET A 80 -3.32 -34.12 3.23
C MET A 80 -4.69 -34.61 3.70
N PRO A 81 -5.20 -35.74 3.17
CA PRO A 81 -6.47 -36.30 3.62
C PRO A 81 -6.35 -36.85 5.06
N GLY A 82 -7.27 -36.46 5.93
CA GLY A 82 -7.39 -36.99 7.29
C GLY A 82 -7.09 -35.98 8.41
N LYS A 83 -6.71 -36.48 9.59
CA LYS A 83 -6.42 -35.62 10.75
C LYS A 83 -5.16 -34.80 10.50
N LEU A 84 -5.28 -33.47 10.61
CA LEU A 84 -4.18 -32.54 10.36
C LEU A 84 -2.98 -32.81 11.29
N ASP A 85 -1.82 -33.10 10.70
CA ASP A 85 -0.54 -33.16 11.41
C ASP A 85 0.22 -31.85 11.25
N SER A 86 0.20 -31.03 12.30
CA SER A 86 0.84 -29.71 12.33
C SER A 86 2.35 -29.76 12.07
N LYS A 87 3.05 -30.84 12.48
CA LYS A 87 4.51 -30.95 12.27
C LYS A 87 4.82 -31.21 10.81
N ARG A 88 4.06 -32.11 10.19
CA ARG A 88 4.17 -32.40 8.75
C ARG A 88 3.83 -31.17 7.91
N LEU A 89 2.73 -30.49 8.23
CA LEU A 89 2.36 -29.25 7.55
C LEU A 89 3.46 -28.20 7.67
N ALA A 90 3.98 -27.94 8.88
CA ALA A 90 5.04 -26.97 9.08
C ALA A 90 6.31 -27.30 8.28
N LEU A 91 6.70 -28.58 8.22
CA LEU A 91 7.84 -29.02 7.44
C LEU A 91 7.61 -28.84 5.93
N ALA A 92 6.41 -29.15 5.45
CA ALA A 92 6.03 -28.95 4.06
C ALA A 92 6.08 -27.47 3.68
N LEU A 93 5.43 -26.60 4.46
CA LEU A 93 5.42 -25.14 4.26
C LEU A 93 6.83 -24.53 4.30
N LYS A 94 7.70 -24.99 5.20
CA LYS A 94 9.10 -24.53 5.28
C LYS A 94 9.90 -24.90 4.03
N LYS A 95 9.60 -26.06 3.42
CA LYS A 95 10.28 -26.55 2.22
C LYS A 95 9.74 -25.93 0.93
N VAL A 96 8.62 -25.21 0.97
CA VAL A 96 8.17 -24.34 -0.11
C VAL A 96 9.17 -23.19 -0.23
N ARG A 97 10.32 -23.47 -0.85
CA ARG A 97 11.26 -22.47 -1.33
C ARG A 97 10.68 -21.95 -2.65
N ASN A 98 10.51 -20.62 -2.69
CA ASN A 98 10.20 -19.87 -3.91
C ASN A 98 11.20 -20.15 -5.03
#